data_AF-A0A5M9WYW8-F1
#
_entry.id   AF-A0A5M9WYW8-F1
#
_cell.length_a   1.000
_cell.length_b   1.000
_cell.length_c   1.000
_cell.angle_alpha   90.00
_cell.angle_beta   90.00
_cell.angle_gamma   90.00
#
_symmetry.space_group_name_H-M   'P 1'
#
loop_
_entity.id
_entity.type
_entity.pdbx_description
1 polymer ?
#
loop_
_entity_poly.entity_id
_entity_poly.type
_entity_poly.pdbx_seq_one_letter_code
_entity_poly.pdbx_strand_id
1 'polypeptide(L)'
;MLFTPDYIENLLSTLSETWIPNELATLYSNSRTEMNIRDKFNIQFAKALKDNDTYFIQREWKRRDLAIIRYQYKQTEPVALFEFKARHAWFIASTERGKSNGESGYDKVFYGDYGVKNGVIQDINKQATYSEKIPCYNILIGVNPMSRIPDKYTVFSKDCKEIKRINKSFDKFGSAVEIKELCNSNVKRFCDERDHDFFTLEYNIGKALDIEWEMLLWGIYRTP
;
A
#
# COMPACT_ATOMS: atom_id res chain seq x y z
N MET A 1 -19.94 12.99 -6.73
CA MET A 1 -19.44 11.89 -7.58
C MET A 1 -19.11 10.73 -6.65
N LEU A 2 -19.52 9.49 -6.93
CA LEU A 2 -19.03 8.33 -6.19
C LEU A 2 -17.55 8.10 -6.55
N PHE A 3 -16.72 7.62 -5.61
CA PHE A 3 -15.28 7.36 -5.80
C PHE A 3 -14.36 8.59 -5.89
N THR A 4 -14.69 9.67 -5.16
CA THR A 4 -13.75 10.76 -4.85
C THR A 4 -12.67 10.30 -3.86
N PRO A 5 -11.53 11.03 -3.74
CA PRO A 5 -10.51 10.73 -2.75
C PRO A 5 -11.07 10.56 -1.34
N ASP A 6 -11.90 11.50 -0.86
CA ASP A 6 -12.55 11.41 0.44
C ASP A 6 -13.42 10.15 0.60
N TYR A 7 -14.10 9.72 -0.46
CA TYR A 7 -14.91 8.50 -0.41
C TYR A 7 -14.02 7.26 -0.27
N ILE A 8 -12.90 7.22 -1.01
CA ILE A 8 -11.94 6.11 -0.94
C ILE A 8 -11.22 6.09 0.41
N GLU A 9 -10.80 7.25 0.92
CA GLU A 9 -10.17 7.40 2.23
C GLU A 9 -11.09 6.90 3.34
N ASN A 10 -12.36 7.34 3.34
CA ASN A 10 -13.35 6.89 4.32
C ASN A 10 -13.65 5.39 4.25
N LEU A 11 -13.59 4.80 3.05
CA LEU A 11 -13.75 3.35 2.96
C LEU A 11 -12.51 2.62 3.47
N LEU A 12 -11.31 3.09 3.12
CA LEU A 12 -10.08 2.50 3.60
C LEU A 12 -9.95 2.59 5.12
N SER A 13 -10.40 3.70 5.74
CA SER A 13 -10.32 3.90 7.19
C SER A 13 -11.03 2.81 8.01
N THR A 14 -12.06 2.20 7.43
CA THR A 14 -12.82 1.10 8.06
C THR A 14 -12.24 -0.30 7.74
N LEU A 15 -11.16 -0.40 6.97
CA LEU A 15 -10.52 -1.68 6.60
C LEU A 15 -9.99 -2.44 7.83
N SER A 16 -9.51 -1.72 8.84
CA SER A 16 -9.00 -2.29 10.09
C SER A 16 -10.04 -3.15 10.82
N GLU A 17 -11.33 -2.85 10.65
CA GLU A 17 -12.46 -3.56 11.28
C GLU A 17 -12.72 -4.94 10.66
N THR A 18 -12.12 -5.23 9.51
CA THR A 18 -12.36 -6.47 8.76
C THR A 18 -11.45 -7.63 9.19
N TRP A 19 -10.50 -7.37 10.09
CA TRP A 19 -9.46 -8.30 10.50
C TRP A 19 -9.74 -8.87 11.89
N ILE A 20 -9.38 -10.13 12.07
CA ILE A 20 -9.34 -10.74 13.40
C ILE A 20 -8.19 -10.09 14.19
N PRO A 21 -8.31 -9.89 15.51
CA PRO A 21 -7.22 -9.34 16.32
C PRO A 21 -5.88 -10.05 16.06
N ASN A 22 -4.82 -9.28 15.82
CA ASN A 22 -3.45 -9.73 15.52
C ASN A 22 -3.25 -10.50 14.20
N GLU A 23 -4.30 -10.72 13.40
CA GLU A 23 -4.21 -11.44 12.12
C GLU A 23 -3.21 -10.75 11.18
N LEU A 24 -3.36 -9.44 10.98
CA LEU A 24 -2.49 -8.67 10.11
C LEU A 24 -1.04 -8.63 10.61
N ALA A 25 -0.82 -8.35 11.89
CA ALA A 25 0.52 -8.37 12.48
C ALA A 25 1.20 -9.74 12.25
N THR A 26 0.46 -10.83 12.45
CA THR A 26 0.97 -12.20 12.25
C THR A 26 1.31 -12.47 10.79
N LEU A 27 0.41 -12.14 9.87
CA LEU A 27 0.61 -12.36 8.44
C LEU A 27 1.82 -11.58 7.92
N TYR A 28 1.98 -10.32 8.35
CA TYR A 28 3.09 -9.46 7.91
C TYR A 28 4.43 -9.74 8.58
N SER A 29 4.42 -10.27 9.80
CA SER A 29 5.65 -10.73 10.46
C SER A 29 6.28 -11.94 9.74
N ASN A 30 5.49 -12.66 8.94
CA ASN A 30 5.89 -13.92 8.31
C ASN A 30 5.90 -13.89 6.77
N SER A 31 5.18 -12.95 6.13
CA SER A 31 4.99 -12.96 4.68
C SER A 31 4.56 -11.60 4.12
N ARG A 32 4.44 -11.52 2.79
CA ARG A 32 3.81 -10.39 2.08
C ARG A 32 2.34 -10.69 1.90
N THR A 33 1.48 -9.75 2.27
CA THR A 33 0.03 -9.97 2.38
C THR A 33 -0.77 -9.01 1.50
N GLU A 34 -0.13 -8.41 0.49
CA GLU A 34 -0.74 -7.51 -0.50
C GLU A 34 -2.07 -8.05 -1.04
N MET A 35 -2.09 -9.33 -1.42
CA MET A 35 -3.30 -10.01 -1.89
C MET A 35 -4.40 -10.07 -0.83
N ASN A 36 -4.06 -10.29 0.43
CA ASN A 36 -5.03 -10.39 1.52
C ASN A 36 -5.68 -9.02 1.77
N ILE A 37 -4.90 -7.94 1.74
CA ILE A 37 -5.42 -6.58 1.87
C ILE A 37 -6.31 -6.23 0.69
N ARG A 38 -5.86 -6.47 -0.54
CA ARG A 38 -6.66 -6.26 -1.75
C ARG A 38 -8.00 -6.99 -1.66
N ASP A 39 -7.99 -8.24 -1.23
CA ASP A 39 -9.19 -9.07 -1.18
C ASP A 39 -10.15 -8.62 -0.08
N LYS A 40 -9.66 -8.22 1.11
CA LYS A 40 -10.49 -7.63 2.17
C LYS A 40 -11.07 -6.28 1.77
N PHE A 41 -10.27 -5.44 1.11
CA PHE A 41 -10.73 -4.19 0.52
C PHE A 41 -11.85 -4.44 -0.47
N ASN A 42 -11.69 -5.38 -1.41
CA ASN A 42 -12.73 -5.75 -2.37
C ASN A 42 -14.04 -6.18 -1.69
N ILE A 43 -13.96 -7.01 -0.64
CA ILE A 43 -15.14 -7.43 0.14
C ILE A 43 -15.84 -6.23 0.79
N GLN A 44 -15.08 -5.32 1.40
CA GLN A 44 -15.61 -4.14 2.06
C GLN A 44 -16.28 -3.19 1.08
N PHE A 45 -15.65 -2.98 -0.06
CA PHE A 45 -16.15 -2.17 -1.16
C PHE A 45 -17.43 -2.78 -1.76
N ALA A 46 -17.47 -4.10 -1.94
CA ALA A 46 -18.67 -4.81 -2.38
C ALA A 46 -19.83 -4.68 -1.38
N LYS A 47 -19.54 -4.71 -0.07
CA LYS A 47 -20.56 -4.46 0.98
C LYS A 47 -21.09 -3.02 0.91
N ALA A 48 -20.23 -2.03 0.69
CA ALA A 48 -20.63 -0.63 0.57
C ALA A 48 -21.50 -0.36 -0.67
N LEU A 49 -21.31 -1.15 -1.74
CA LEU A 49 -22.06 -1.04 -2.99
C LEU A 49 -23.21 -2.06 -3.12
N LYS A 50 -23.49 -2.86 -2.09
CA LYS A 50 -24.38 -4.03 -2.18
C LYS A 50 -25.80 -3.72 -2.66
N ASP A 51 -26.32 -2.53 -2.34
CA ASP A 51 -27.68 -2.09 -2.67
C ASP A 51 -27.69 -1.25 -3.97
N ASN A 52 -26.57 -1.21 -4.69
CA ASN A 52 -26.38 -0.42 -5.90
C ASN A 52 -26.11 -1.31 -7.10
N ASP A 53 -27.17 -1.69 -7.81
CA ASP A 53 -27.12 -2.52 -9.01
C ASP A 53 -26.41 -1.86 -10.21
N THR A 54 -26.00 -0.59 -10.08
CA THR A 54 -25.28 0.15 -11.12
C THR A 54 -23.79 -0.15 -11.11
N TYR A 55 -23.22 -0.71 -10.03
CA TYR A 55 -21.78 -0.92 -9.91
C TYR A 55 -21.44 -2.35 -9.52
N PHE A 56 -20.38 -2.88 -10.12
CA PHE A 56 -19.76 -4.12 -9.66
C PHE A 56 -18.24 -3.97 -9.65
N ILE A 57 -17.59 -4.83 -8.85
CA ILE A 57 -16.13 -4.79 -8.67
C ILE A 57 -15.52 -5.98 -9.37
N GLN A 58 -14.55 -5.70 -10.23
CA GLN A 58 -13.82 -6.70 -10.99
C GLN A 58 -12.39 -6.79 -10.50
N ARG A 59 -11.99 -7.97 -10.03
CA ARG A 59 -10.59 -8.33 -9.76
C ARG A 59 -9.82 -8.55 -11.06
N GLU A 60 -8.54 -8.21 -11.03
CA GLU A 60 -7.58 -8.56 -12.08
C GLU A 60 -7.98 -8.02 -13.46
N TRP A 61 -8.67 -6.87 -13.48
CA TRP A 61 -9.21 -6.28 -14.71
C TRP A 61 -8.07 -5.75 -15.59
N LYS A 62 -7.84 -6.36 -16.75
CA LYS A 62 -6.79 -5.96 -17.70
C LYS A 62 -5.40 -5.77 -17.04
N ARG A 63 -5.04 -6.69 -16.13
CA ARG A 63 -3.79 -6.66 -15.33
C ARG A 63 -3.73 -5.54 -14.27
N ARG A 64 -4.88 -5.02 -13.86
CA ARG A 64 -5.06 -4.16 -12.67
C ARG A 64 -5.58 -4.97 -11.52
N ASP A 65 -5.17 -4.66 -10.30
CA ASP A 65 -5.66 -5.37 -9.13
C ASP A 65 -7.18 -5.32 -8.99
N LEU A 66 -7.77 -4.12 -9.06
CA LEU A 66 -9.22 -3.92 -8.96
C LEU A 66 -9.71 -2.81 -9.89
N ALA A 67 -10.90 -3.02 -10.47
CA ALA A 67 -11.65 -2.00 -11.19
C ALA A 67 -13.08 -1.95 -10.69
N ILE A 68 -13.63 -0.75 -10.53
CA ILE A 68 -15.06 -0.54 -10.34
C ILE A 68 -15.66 -0.30 -11.71
N ILE A 69 -16.65 -1.10 -12.07
CA ILE A 69 -17.32 -1.05 -13.36
C ILE A 69 -18.74 -0.56 -13.14
N ARG A 70 -19.11 0.51 -13.83
CA ARG A 70 -20.49 0.96 -13.94
C ARG A 70 -21.18 0.13 -15.02
N TYR A 71 -22.36 -0.41 -14.70
CA TYR A 71 -23.27 -1.05 -15.63
C TYR A 71 -24.56 -0.23 -15.73
N GLN A 72 -24.77 0.41 -16.87
CA GLN A 72 -25.98 1.19 -17.14
C GLN A 72 -26.35 1.06 -18.62
N TYR A 73 -27.65 1.01 -18.93
CA TYR A 73 -28.15 0.92 -20.31
C TYR A 73 -27.50 -0.20 -21.16
N LYS A 74 -27.22 -1.36 -20.53
CA LYS A 74 -26.53 -2.50 -21.15
C LYS A 74 -25.08 -2.20 -21.61
N GLN A 75 -24.45 -1.18 -21.06
CA GLN A 75 -23.05 -0.85 -21.29
C GLN A 75 -22.25 -0.95 -20.00
N THR A 76 -21.01 -1.39 -20.11
CA THR A 76 -20.04 -1.46 -19.01
C THR A 76 -18.91 -0.48 -19.24
N GLU A 77 -18.59 0.33 -18.24
CA GLU A 77 -17.43 1.21 -18.29
C GLU A 77 -16.70 1.23 -16.94
N PRO A 78 -15.37 1.21 -16.93
CA PRO A 78 -14.62 1.42 -15.70
C PRO A 78 -14.86 2.86 -15.21
N VAL A 79 -15.03 3.03 -13.91
CA VAL A 79 -15.22 4.35 -13.27
C VAL A 79 -14.18 4.65 -12.20
N ALA A 80 -13.43 3.64 -11.73
CA ALA A 80 -12.25 3.82 -10.90
C ALA A 80 -11.34 2.58 -11.03
N LEU A 81 -10.03 2.78 -10.94
CA LEU A 81 -9.02 1.72 -10.92
C LEU A 81 -8.19 1.78 -9.64
N PHE A 82 -7.78 0.61 -9.14
CA PHE A 82 -6.93 0.49 -7.97
C PHE A 82 -5.77 -0.47 -8.23
N GLU A 83 -4.59 -0.10 -7.72
CA GLU A 83 -3.41 -0.97 -7.66
C GLU A 83 -2.89 -0.97 -6.24
N PHE A 84 -2.54 -2.15 -5.71
CA PHE A 84 -2.10 -2.31 -4.34
C PHE A 84 -0.61 -2.64 -4.30
N LYS A 85 0.07 -2.12 -3.28
CA LYS A 85 1.47 -2.46 -3.05
C LYS A 85 1.82 -2.53 -1.60
N ALA A 86 2.27 -3.70 -1.15
CA ALA A 86 2.75 -3.86 0.22
C ALA A 86 4.28 -3.90 0.31
N ARG A 87 4.82 -3.15 1.27
CA ARG A 87 6.24 -3.08 1.60
C ARG A 87 6.42 -2.98 3.12
N HIS A 88 7.57 -3.39 3.62
CA HIS A 88 7.94 -3.04 5.00
C HIS A 88 8.33 -1.55 5.06
N ALA A 89 7.98 -0.87 6.14
CA ALA A 89 8.25 0.55 6.34
C ALA A 89 9.75 0.87 6.22
N TRP A 90 10.63 0.00 6.73
CA TRP A 90 12.08 0.17 6.60
C TRP A 90 12.55 0.31 5.15
N PHE A 91 11.88 -0.38 4.21
CA PHE A 91 12.23 -0.31 2.79
C PHE A 91 11.84 1.05 2.21
N ILE A 92 10.63 1.52 2.52
CA ILE A 92 10.13 2.84 2.12
C ILE A 92 10.99 3.95 2.75
N ALA A 93 11.34 3.85 4.02
CA ALA A 93 12.22 4.80 4.70
C ALA A 93 13.63 4.84 4.06
N SER A 94 14.13 3.70 3.57
CA SER A 94 15.48 3.58 3.01
C SER A 94 15.70 4.19 1.63
N THR A 95 14.66 4.72 0.98
CA THR A 95 14.77 5.30 -0.36
C THR A 95 15.41 6.69 -0.33
N GLU A 96 16.75 6.73 -0.38
CA GLU A 96 17.58 7.95 -0.37
C GLU A 96 17.75 8.60 -1.76
N ARG A 97 18.03 9.91 -1.79
CA ARG A 97 18.39 10.69 -2.98
C ARG A 97 19.81 10.31 -3.47
N GLY A 98 19.99 10.17 -4.79
CA GLY A 98 21.30 10.33 -5.44
C GLY A 98 22.36 9.22 -5.32
N LYS A 99 22.02 7.98 -4.94
CA LYS A 99 23.01 6.88 -4.97
C LYS A 99 23.13 6.21 -6.36
N SER A 100 24.12 6.72 -7.09
CA SER A 100 25.08 6.08 -8.01
C SER A 100 24.63 5.34 -9.28
N ASN A 101 23.40 5.44 -9.79
CA ASN A 101 23.07 4.91 -11.12
C ASN A 101 22.08 5.80 -11.93
N GLY A 102 21.89 7.07 -11.57
CA GLY A 102 21.00 7.98 -12.32
C GLY A 102 19.50 7.72 -12.16
N GLU A 103 19.09 6.60 -11.56
CA GLU A 103 17.73 6.37 -11.07
C GLU A 103 17.63 6.90 -9.64
N SER A 104 16.76 7.88 -9.43
CA SER A 104 16.45 8.39 -8.11
C SER A 104 15.96 7.25 -7.22
N GLY A 105 16.46 7.14 -5.99
CA GLY A 105 16.14 6.02 -5.09
C GLY A 105 14.65 5.89 -4.74
N TYR A 106 13.83 6.90 -5.03
CA TYR A 106 12.39 6.89 -4.78
C TYR A 106 11.60 6.06 -5.79
N ASP A 107 12.09 5.88 -7.03
CA ASP A 107 11.41 5.01 -7.98
C ASP A 107 11.33 3.57 -7.41
N LYS A 108 12.30 3.22 -6.55
CA LYS A 108 12.34 1.94 -5.86
C LYS A 108 11.26 1.75 -4.79
N VAL A 109 10.66 2.82 -4.23
CA VAL A 109 9.51 2.72 -3.30
C VAL A 109 8.41 1.85 -3.93
N PHE A 110 8.28 2.00 -5.24
CA PHE A 110 7.25 1.42 -6.07
C PHE A 110 7.75 0.32 -7.00
N TYR A 111 9.05 -0.02 -7.01
CA TYR A 111 9.56 -1.13 -7.84
C TYR A 111 9.00 -2.48 -7.41
N GLY A 112 8.95 -3.41 -8.36
CA GLY A 112 8.66 -4.81 -8.11
C GLY A 112 9.77 -5.44 -7.27
N ASP A 113 9.63 -6.72 -6.97
CA ASP A 113 10.65 -7.41 -6.18
C ASP A 113 11.97 -7.48 -6.95
N TYR A 114 13.09 -7.49 -6.22
CA TYR A 114 14.46 -7.55 -6.75
C TYR A 114 14.94 -6.30 -7.51
N GLY A 115 14.24 -5.17 -7.38
CA GLY A 115 14.64 -3.93 -8.07
C GLY A 115 14.32 -3.93 -9.56
N VAL A 116 13.48 -4.85 -10.03
CA VAL A 116 12.98 -4.88 -11.39
C VAL A 116 11.93 -3.78 -11.56
N LYS A 117 12.00 -3.01 -12.65
CA LYS A 117 11.02 -1.97 -13.06
C LYS A 117 9.57 -2.45 -13.24
N ASN A 118 9.26 -3.70 -12.89
CA ASN A 118 7.92 -4.32 -12.95
C ASN A 118 7.09 -4.03 -11.69
N GLY A 119 7.11 -2.79 -11.21
CA GLY A 119 6.38 -2.38 -9.99
C GLY A 119 5.23 -1.42 -10.25
N VAL A 120 4.71 -0.82 -9.18
CA VAL A 120 3.66 0.21 -9.19
C VAL A 120 4.00 1.37 -10.11
N ILE A 121 5.26 1.74 -10.34
CA ILE A 121 5.60 2.77 -11.34
C ILE A 121 5.23 2.35 -12.75
N GLN A 122 5.43 1.08 -13.11
CA GLN A 122 4.95 0.56 -14.39
C GLN A 122 3.43 0.66 -14.45
N ASP A 123 2.75 0.42 -13.34
CA ASP A 123 1.29 0.45 -13.28
C ASP A 123 0.74 1.87 -13.30
N ILE A 124 1.31 2.82 -12.55
CA ILE A 124 1.10 4.27 -12.64
C ILE A 124 1.32 4.74 -14.08
N ASN A 125 2.45 4.37 -14.72
CA ASN A 125 2.74 4.78 -16.09
C ASN A 125 1.75 4.18 -17.10
N LYS A 126 1.39 2.89 -16.96
CA LYS A 126 0.35 2.26 -17.79
C LYS A 126 -1.04 2.82 -17.48
N GLN A 127 -1.27 3.38 -16.29
CA GLN A 127 -2.51 4.02 -15.86
C GLN A 127 -2.66 5.43 -16.42
N ALA A 128 -1.58 6.08 -16.84
CA ALA A 128 -1.62 7.42 -17.45
C ALA A 128 -2.64 7.49 -18.60
N THR A 129 -2.78 6.43 -19.41
CA THR A 129 -3.77 6.33 -20.49
C THR A 129 -5.23 6.33 -20.00
N TYR A 130 -5.46 6.00 -18.74
CA TYR A 130 -6.79 5.94 -18.10
C TYR A 130 -7.03 7.10 -17.14
N SER A 131 -6.01 7.62 -16.47
CA SER A 131 -6.13 8.65 -15.43
C SER A 131 -6.69 9.97 -15.95
N GLU A 132 -6.54 10.24 -17.26
CA GLU A 132 -7.17 11.40 -17.94
C GLU A 132 -8.70 11.27 -18.06
N LYS A 133 -9.26 10.08 -17.81
CA LYS A 133 -10.67 9.77 -18.03
C LYS A 133 -11.39 9.26 -16.79
N ILE A 134 -10.67 8.56 -15.91
CA ILE A 134 -11.21 7.96 -14.70
C ILE A 134 -10.20 8.04 -13.55
N PRO A 135 -10.66 8.20 -12.30
CA PRO A 135 -9.79 8.14 -11.14
C PRO A 135 -8.98 6.84 -11.05
N CYS A 136 -7.68 6.97 -10.83
CA CYS A 136 -6.76 5.86 -10.60
C CYS A 136 -6.10 6.04 -9.23
N TYR A 137 -6.29 5.05 -8.35
CA TYR A 137 -5.75 5.04 -6.98
C TYR A 137 -4.64 4.00 -6.85
N ASN A 138 -3.45 4.44 -6.45
CA ASN A 138 -2.33 3.58 -6.12
C ASN A 138 -2.22 3.51 -4.60
N ILE A 139 -2.57 2.35 -4.04
CA ILE A 139 -2.63 2.11 -2.60
C ILE A 139 -1.29 1.51 -2.16
N LEU A 140 -0.40 2.35 -1.63
CA LEU A 140 0.85 1.92 -1.02
C LEU A 140 0.61 1.58 0.45
N ILE A 141 1.07 0.41 0.87
CA ILE A 141 0.96 -0.10 2.23
C ILE A 141 2.36 -0.31 2.79
N GLY A 142 2.68 0.41 3.87
CA GLY A 142 3.89 0.27 4.65
C GLY A 142 3.60 -0.41 5.97
N VAL A 143 4.33 -1.47 6.32
CA VAL A 143 4.17 -2.13 7.61
C VAL A 143 5.31 -1.79 8.55
N ASN A 144 4.98 -1.16 9.67
CA ASN A 144 5.90 -0.58 10.61
C ASN A 144 5.86 -1.34 11.95
N PRO A 145 6.93 -2.06 12.33
CA PRO A 145 7.07 -2.55 13.69
C PRO A 145 7.28 -1.37 14.64
N MET A 146 6.62 -1.38 15.81
CA MET A 146 6.71 -0.28 16.77
C MET A 146 7.97 -0.34 17.65
N SER A 147 8.67 -1.46 17.64
CA SER A 147 9.95 -1.64 18.32
C SER A 147 10.83 -2.68 17.62
N ARG A 148 12.09 -2.78 18.04
CA ARG A 148 12.99 -3.86 17.61
C ARG A 148 12.37 -5.21 17.97
N ILE A 149 12.51 -6.19 17.08
CA ILE A 149 12.10 -7.56 17.33
C ILE A 149 13.06 -8.16 18.37
N PRO A 150 12.57 -8.74 19.48
CA PRO A 150 13.40 -9.31 20.53
C PRO A 150 14.41 -10.34 20.03
N ASP A 151 15.61 -10.34 20.62
CA ASP A 151 16.73 -11.17 20.15
C ASP A 151 16.45 -12.67 20.17
N LYS A 152 15.52 -13.14 21.02
CA LYS A 152 15.09 -14.54 21.05
C LYS A 152 14.54 -15.04 19.70
N TYR A 153 14.05 -14.14 18.83
CA TYR A 153 13.57 -14.50 17.50
C TYR A 153 14.67 -14.50 16.43
N THR A 154 15.88 -14.03 16.72
CA THR A 154 17.00 -14.03 15.75
C THR A 154 17.41 -15.44 15.31
N VAL A 155 17.12 -16.46 16.13
CA VAL A 155 17.32 -17.88 15.78
C VAL A 155 16.53 -18.27 14.53
N PHE A 156 15.39 -17.63 14.27
CA PHE A 156 14.55 -17.85 13.10
C PHE A 156 14.96 -16.98 11.88
N SER A 157 16.02 -16.20 11.98
CA SER A 157 16.43 -15.26 10.91
C SER A 157 16.87 -15.94 9.60
N LYS A 158 17.08 -17.27 9.61
CA LYS A 158 17.29 -18.06 8.39
C LYS A 158 15.99 -18.20 7.59
N ASP A 159 14.88 -18.38 8.29
CA ASP A 159 13.55 -18.62 7.70
C ASP A 159 12.79 -17.30 7.51
N CYS A 160 12.87 -16.39 8.48
CA CYS A 160 12.32 -15.04 8.38
C CYS A 160 13.44 -13.99 8.18
N LYS A 161 13.79 -13.76 6.91
CA LYS A 161 14.87 -12.84 6.51
C LYS A 161 14.62 -11.39 6.92
N GLU A 162 13.37 -11.02 7.18
CA GLU A 162 12.97 -9.65 7.50
C GLU A 162 13.33 -9.26 8.94
N ILE A 163 13.44 -10.21 9.89
CA ILE A 163 13.82 -9.92 11.29
C ILE A 163 15.11 -9.11 11.36
N LYS A 164 16.15 -9.57 10.65
CA LYS A 164 17.45 -8.88 10.61
C LYS A 164 17.36 -7.50 9.98
N ARG A 165 16.51 -7.32 8.97
CA ARG A 165 16.37 -6.05 8.23
C ARG A 165 15.62 -5.02 9.06
N ILE A 166 14.56 -5.45 9.75
CA ILE A 166 13.83 -4.64 10.72
C ILE A 166 14.78 -4.17 11.82
N ASN A 167 15.49 -5.06 12.50
CA ASN A 167 16.36 -4.61 13.60
C ASN A 167 17.47 -3.67 13.12
N LYS A 168 18.04 -3.92 11.93
CA LYS A 168 19.01 -3.00 11.28
C LYS A 168 18.39 -1.66 10.91
N SER A 169 17.10 -1.59 10.61
CA SER A 169 16.44 -0.32 10.30
C SER A 169 16.33 0.56 11.53
N PHE A 170 16.08 -0.01 12.71
CA PHE A 170 16.16 0.73 13.97
C PHE A 170 17.58 1.23 14.25
N ASP A 171 18.61 0.42 13.93
CA ASP A 171 20.01 0.87 14.08
C ASP A 171 20.34 2.04 13.15
N LYS A 172 19.74 2.05 11.95
CA LYS A 172 20.04 3.05 10.91
C LYS A 172 19.21 4.33 11.06
N PHE A 173 17.92 4.18 11.34
CA PHE A 173 16.95 5.28 11.28
C PHE A 173 16.41 5.68 12.65
N GLY A 174 16.81 4.99 13.72
CA GLY A 174 16.38 5.27 15.08
C GLY A 174 15.08 4.55 15.45
N SER A 175 14.06 5.31 15.80
CA SER A 175 12.80 4.85 16.36
C SER A 175 11.74 4.52 15.29
N ALA A 176 10.65 3.86 15.71
CA ALA A 176 9.51 3.59 14.84
C ALA A 176 8.84 4.89 14.33
N VAL A 177 8.88 5.96 15.14
CA VAL A 177 8.38 7.29 14.76
C VAL A 177 9.24 7.89 13.65
N GLU A 178 10.57 7.89 13.81
CA GLU A 178 11.49 8.40 12.78
C GLU A 178 11.39 7.61 11.47
N ILE A 179 11.25 6.27 11.54
CA ILE A 179 11.01 5.43 10.36
C ILE A 179 9.72 5.85 9.64
N LYS A 180 8.64 6.09 10.40
CA LYS A 180 7.34 6.52 9.85
C LYS A 180 7.41 7.90 9.22
N GLU A 181 8.04 8.87 9.89
CA GLU A 181 8.27 10.22 9.37
C GLU A 181 9.05 10.19 8.05
N LEU A 182 10.10 9.35 7.97
CA LEU A 182 10.86 9.14 6.73
C LEU A 182 10.00 8.53 5.62
N CYS A 183 9.12 7.57 5.94
CA CYS A 183 8.18 7.01 4.97
C CYS A 183 7.25 8.10 4.41
N ASN A 184 6.60 8.86 5.29
CA ASN A 184 5.69 9.95 4.91
C ASN A 184 6.42 11.01 4.07
N SER A 185 7.62 11.41 4.48
CA SER A 185 8.45 12.37 3.73
C SER A 185 8.80 11.85 2.33
N ASN A 186 9.17 10.56 2.21
CA ASN A 186 9.51 9.96 0.93
C ASN A 186 8.31 9.83 -0.01
N VAL A 187 7.13 9.44 0.51
CA VAL A 187 5.90 9.36 -0.29
C VAL A 187 5.43 10.75 -0.69
N LYS A 188 5.41 11.71 0.22
CA LYS A 188 5.05 13.11 -0.09
C LYS A 188 5.93 13.64 -1.21
N ARG A 189 7.24 13.48 -1.10
CA ARG A 189 8.18 13.94 -2.13
C ARG A 189 7.92 13.28 -3.48
N PHE A 190 7.65 11.97 -3.51
CA PHE A 190 7.29 11.28 -4.75
C PHE A 190 6.04 11.90 -5.38
N CYS A 191 5.02 12.17 -4.57
CA CYS A 191 3.78 12.79 -5.03
C CYS A 191 4.02 14.20 -5.59
N ASP A 192 4.73 15.06 -4.85
CA ASP A 192 5.06 16.42 -5.27
C ASP A 192 5.84 16.45 -6.61
N GLU A 193 6.83 15.56 -6.78
CA GLU A 193 7.66 15.52 -8.01
C GLU A 193 6.91 14.98 -9.25
N ARG A 194 5.86 14.21 -9.04
CA ARG A 194 5.11 13.53 -10.10
C ARG A 194 3.72 14.13 -10.31
N ASP A 195 3.43 15.25 -9.66
CA ASP A 195 2.14 15.94 -9.69
C ASP A 195 0.99 14.98 -9.34
N HIS A 196 1.15 14.34 -8.18
CA HIS A 196 0.13 13.50 -7.56
C HIS A 196 -0.30 14.09 -6.23
N ASP A 197 -1.57 13.89 -5.89
CA ASP A 197 -2.08 14.09 -4.56
C ASP A 197 -2.09 12.75 -3.80
N PHE A 198 -2.16 12.81 -2.47
CA PHE A 198 -2.33 11.62 -1.66
C PHE A 198 -3.02 11.92 -0.32
N PHE A 199 -3.68 10.91 0.22
CA PHE A 199 -4.12 10.87 1.63
C PHE A 199 -3.37 9.77 2.39
N THR A 200 -3.39 9.84 3.71
CA THR A 200 -2.67 8.91 4.60
C THR A 200 -3.55 8.36 5.70
N LEU A 201 -3.45 7.06 5.96
CA LEU A 201 -4.17 6.38 7.04
C LEU A 201 -3.18 5.51 7.83
N GLU A 202 -3.41 5.44 9.14
CA GLU A 202 -2.59 4.64 10.05
C GLU A 202 -3.51 3.71 10.86
N TYR A 203 -3.12 2.43 10.96
CA TYR A 203 -3.87 1.42 11.71
C TYR A 203 -2.97 0.68 12.67
N ASN A 204 -3.39 0.52 13.91
CA ASN A 204 -2.85 -0.52 14.76
C ASN A 204 -3.32 -1.88 14.24
N ILE A 205 -2.39 -2.74 13.82
CA ILE A 205 -2.70 -4.05 13.22
C ILE A 205 -2.45 -5.22 14.19
N GLY A 206 -2.21 -4.90 15.46
CA GLY A 206 -2.05 -5.84 16.56
C GLY A 206 -0.61 -6.17 16.91
N LYS A 207 -0.43 -7.32 17.56
CA LYS A 207 0.85 -7.80 18.09
C LYS A 207 1.30 -9.09 17.42
N ALA A 208 2.57 -9.15 17.07
CA ALA A 208 3.25 -10.36 16.62
C ALA A 208 4.73 -10.28 16.99
N LEU A 209 5.37 -11.43 17.26
CA LEU A 209 6.76 -11.49 17.74
C LEU A 209 7.01 -10.61 18.98
N ASP A 210 6.04 -10.57 19.89
CA ASP A 210 6.01 -9.78 21.14
C ASP A 210 6.12 -8.26 20.97
N ILE A 211 5.87 -7.74 19.79
CA ILE A 211 5.88 -6.31 19.51
C ILE A 211 4.58 -5.88 18.85
N GLU A 212 4.26 -4.59 18.99
CA GLU A 212 3.15 -3.96 18.26
C GLU A 212 3.56 -3.64 16.83
N TRP A 213 2.57 -3.67 15.95
CA TRP A 213 2.73 -3.38 14.54
C TRP A 213 1.67 -2.38 14.10
N GLU A 214 2.08 -1.48 13.21
CA GLU A 214 1.24 -0.48 12.59
C GLU A 214 1.27 -0.67 11.07
N MET A 215 0.14 -0.40 10.43
CA MET A 215 0.03 -0.32 8.99
C MET A 215 -0.16 1.14 8.60
N LEU A 216 0.75 1.62 7.76
CA LEU A 216 0.72 2.91 7.09
C LEU A 216 0.12 2.69 5.71
N LEU A 217 -0.85 3.49 5.33
CA LEU A 217 -1.48 3.41 4.02
C LEU A 217 -1.44 4.80 3.36
N TRP A 218 -0.99 4.84 2.12
CA TRP A 218 -1.04 6.03 1.27
C TRP A 218 -1.91 5.74 0.05
N GLY A 219 -2.99 6.51 -0.11
CA GLY A 219 -3.80 6.48 -1.32
C GLY A 219 -3.36 7.58 -2.26
N ILE A 220 -2.60 7.21 -3.30
CA ILE A 220 -1.98 8.15 -4.25
C ILE A 220 -2.83 8.22 -5.50
N TYR A 221 -3.16 9.42 -5.96
CA TYR A 221 -4.02 9.63 -7.11
C TYR A 221 -3.59 10.85 -7.94
N ARG A 222 -4.19 11.00 -9.12
CA ARG A 222 -4.19 12.29 -9.83
C ARG A 222 -5.60 12.80 -9.88
N THR A 223 -5.77 14.09 -9.61
CA THR A 223 -7.00 14.78 -9.92
C THR A 223 -7.06 14.95 -11.45
N PRO A 224 -8.12 14.45 -12.14
CA PRO A 224 -8.27 14.61 -13.58
C PRO A 224 -8.35 16.07 -14.04
#